data_AF-A0A1F6IUH4-F1
#
_entry.id   AF-A0A1F6IUH4-F1
#
_cell.length_a   1.000
_cell.length_b   1.000
_cell.length_c   1.000
_cell.angle_alpha   90.00
_cell.angle_beta   90.00
_cell.angle_gamma   90.00
#
_symmetry.space_group_name_H-M   'P 1'
#
loop_
_entity.id
_entity.type
_entity.pdbx_description
1 polymer ?
#
loop_
_entity_poly.entity_id
_entity_poly.type
_entity_poly.pdbx_seq_one_letter_code
_entity_poly.pdbx_strand_id
1 'polypeptide(L)'
;MDQNILLSKVVANPTDTTWAQAYSTLNLYIVLSIRSEDAEAGIVTSGKELLEKIQREYFSLDDKNITNIKGALDKSLEGINKNSISIVLATVKDNVLYLVIANEGEIILKRDGKIGVIARGDADNIVAYSGNIKSDDIVVLETGGFSKKVPLNKLSGILDDREVSEISEHLAPLIHEKSEGSEAAIVLTYKGIEEPASRETQGPAPQEDESIEELGHEREGGKIRLPQIKIPTISLDLFNVGKKRLIILGIILLSLLLIVSVLFERQRQESASRRELLAEILTPAQEKFDEAEALISLNKGLALEEFDTLKTTLEESRDKFASNTSERKKLDEFIGKVESKIGELGAGATIANQKVVFENVDLVIVRDGALVATREDGKIALLSKDGESEKEIDSENKDVKAIAANKDSVFLLGTEGITRTTKSSGQTQTIVEDPDTTVALDTFGSSLYGLSTSNKTVDKYSGSSFARSDYFTEDITLSNPASMSIDASIWIIDGGKVRKFTRGKEDTFTISGLAKNLSSDSLIFTDVDYDNIYILDRTNARIISISKTGELKNQYSWKDLSKASSLAIDEESETAYVVTGNKLYSFDL
;
A
#
# COMPACT_ATOMS: atom_id res chain seq x y z
N MET A 1 -15.75 -6.37 -11.76
CA MET A 1 -16.19 -7.75 -11.47
C MET A 1 -16.55 -7.76 -10.00
N ASP A 2 -17.84 -7.86 -9.71
CA ASP A 2 -18.39 -7.75 -8.35
C ASP A 2 -17.97 -8.97 -7.53
N GLN A 3 -17.09 -8.79 -6.53
CA GLN A 3 -16.68 -9.85 -5.62
C GLN A 3 -17.77 -10.09 -4.58
N ASN A 4 -18.73 -10.89 -4.98
CA ASN A 4 -19.88 -11.34 -4.22
C ASN A 4 -19.55 -12.58 -3.34
N ILE A 5 -18.32 -12.65 -2.81
CA ILE A 5 -17.82 -13.76 -1.99
C ILE A 5 -17.13 -13.21 -0.75
N LEU A 6 -17.66 -13.53 0.42
CA LEU A 6 -16.99 -13.33 1.69
C LEU A 6 -16.09 -14.53 1.97
N LEU A 7 -14.89 -14.31 2.51
CA LEU A 7 -13.99 -15.41 2.83
C LEU A 7 -13.29 -15.25 4.18
N SER A 8 -12.94 -16.39 4.77
CA SER A 8 -12.04 -16.50 5.92
C SER A 8 -11.04 -17.64 5.67
N LYS A 9 -9.85 -17.50 6.24
CA LYS A 9 -8.72 -18.42 6.05
C LYS A 9 -8.20 -18.86 7.40
N VAL A 10 -7.79 -20.12 7.50
CA VAL A 10 -7.09 -20.65 8.66
C VAL A 10 -5.94 -21.53 8.19
N VAL A 11 -4.78 -21.34 8.80
CA VAL A 11 -3.54 -22.03 8.43
C VAL A 11 -2.77 -22.36 9.70
N ALA A 12 -2.27 -23.59 9.77
CA ALA A 12 -1.37 -24.06 10.81
C ALA A 12 0.00 -23.36 10.75
N ASN A 13 0.68 -23.30 11.89
CA ASN A 13 2.09 -22.88 11.89
C ASN A 13 2.93 -23.95 11.18
N PRO A 14 3.92 -23.54 10.36
CA PRO A 14 4.81 -24.49 9.72
C PRO A 14 5.69 -25.23 10.73
N THR A 15 6.15 -26.40 10.34
CA THR A 15 7.20 -27.15 11.04
C THR A 15 8.43 -27.27 10.14
N ASP A 16 9.52 -27.85 10.66
CA ASP A 16 10.73 -28.11 9.87
C ASP A 16 10.47 -29.02 8.66
N THR A 17 9.39 -29.82 8.69
CA THR A 17 9.07 -30.81 7.64
C THR A 17 7.75 -30.56 6.93
N THR A 18 6.94 -29.60 7.38
CA THR A 18 5.61 -29.35 6.83
C THR A 18 5.30 -27.87 6.70
N TRP A 19 4.65 -27.52 5.59
CA TRP A 19 4.15 -26.17 5.35
C TRP A 19 2.77 -26.24 4.74
N ALA A 20 1.87 -25.35 5.16
CA ALA A 20 0.54 -25.21 4.60
C ALA A 20 0.25 -23.74 4.32
N GLN A 21 -0.67 -23.50 3.38
CA GLN A 21 -1.07 -22.15 2.99
C GLN A 21 -2.51 -22.15 2.48
N ALA A 22 -3.23 -21.10 2.86
CA ALA A 22 -4.49 -20.71 2.25
C ALA A 22 -4.25 -19.43 1.42
N TYR A 23 -4.53 -19.50 0.12
CA TYR A 23 -4.32 -18.44 -0.85
C TYR A 23 -5.64 -18.10 -1.56
N SER A 24 -5.85 -16.82 -1.84
CA SER A 24 -6.98 -16.38 -2.65
C SER A 24 -6.64 -15.10 -3.40
N THR A 25 -6.92 -15.05 -4.70
CA THR A 25 -6.75 -13.85 -5.54
C THR A 25 -7.77 -13.90 -6.67
N LEU A 26 -8.49 -12.78 -6.92
CA LEU A 26 -9.60 -12.72 -7.88
C LEU A 26 -10.63 -13.83 -7.59
N ASN A 27 -10.78 -14.79 -8.50
CA ASN A 27 -11.67 -15.95 -8.37
C ASN A 27 -10.89 -17.26 -8.12
N LEU A 28 -9.59 -17.21 -7.85
CA LEU A 28 -8.78 -18.39 -7.54
C LEU A 28 -8.65 -18.57 -6.03
N TYR A 29 -9.02 -19.73 -5.51
CA TYR A 29 -8.88 -20.11 -4.11
C TYR A 29 -8.07 -21.39 -4.03
N ILE A 30 -7.00 -21.39 -3.26
CA ILE A 30 -6.10 -22.55 -3.12
C ILE A 30 -5.86 -22.79 -1.64
N VAL A 31 -6.12 -23.99 -1.17
CA VAL A 31 -5.50 -24.51 0.05
C VAL A 31 -4.52 -25.58 -0.33
N LEU A 32 -3.32 -25.48 0.21
CA LEU A 32 -2.26 -26.43 -0.10
C LEU A 32 -1.46 -26.76 1.16
N SER A 33 -0.92 -27.96 1.21
CA SER A 33 0.13 -28.34 2.15
C SER A 33 1.18 -29.20 1.45
N ILE A 34 2.40 -29.12 1.95
CA ILE A 34 3.55 -29.88 1.50
C ILE A 34 4.29 -30.48 2.71
N ARG A 35 4.79 -31.70 2.56
CA ARG A 35 5.52 -32.46 3.57
C ARG A 35 6.84 -33.00 3.01
N SER A 36 7.95 -32.69 3.65
CA SER A 36 9.25 -33.30 3.36
C SER A 36 9.53 -34.42 4.36
N GLU A 37 10.22 -35.48 3.91
CA GLU A 37 10.80 -36.49 4.81
C GLU A 37 12.11 -36.01 5.45
N ASP A 38 12.72 -34.96 4.89
CA ASP A 38 13.95 -34.33 5.36
C ASP A 38 13.65 -32.97 6.01
N ALA A 39 14.06 -32.80 7.27
CA ALA A 39 13.90 -31.60 8.07
C ALA A 39 14.91 -30.48 7.71
N GLU A 40 15.96 -30.78 6.95
CA GLU A 40 16.91 -29.77 6.44
C GLU A 40 16.46 -29.16 5.10
N ALA A 41 15.46 -29.74 4.45
CA ALA A 41 14.89 -29.19 3.24
C ALA A 41 14.12 -27.90 3.59
N GLY A 42 14.41 -26.79 2.89
CA GLY A 42 13.70 -25.52 3.06
C GLY A 42 12.25 -25.60 2.60
N ILE A 43 11.40 -26.30 3.37
CA ILE A 43 10.04 -26.71 3.00
C ILE A 43 9.13 -25.51 2.73
N VAL A 44 9.34 -24.41 3.44
CA VAL A 44 8.65 -23.14 3.23
C VAL A 44 8.98 -22.56 1.85
N THR A 45 10.25 -22.61 1.44
CA THR A 45 10.69 -22.12 0.13
C THR A 45 10.08 -22.99 -0.98
N SER A 46 10.18 -24.31 -0.87
CA SER A 46 9.59 -25.23 -1.86
C SER A 46 8.08 -25.08 -1.96
N GLY A 47 7.40 -24.86 -0.84
CA GLY A 47 5.97 -24.59 -0.79
C GLY A 47 5.58 -23.29 -1.51
N LYS A 48 6.33 -22.21 -1.27
CA LYS A 48 6.12 -20.91 -1.94
C LYS A 48 6.37 -21.01 -3.45
N GLU A 49 7.46 -21.64 -3.87
CA GLU A 49 7.77 -21.86 -5.28
C GLU A 49 6.68 -22.67 -6.00
N LEU A 50 6.15 -23.71 -5.34
CA LEU A 50 5.03 -24.49 -5.86
C LEU A 50 3.76 -23.64 -6.02
N LEU A 51 3.42 -22.85 -4.99
CA LEU A 51 2.27 -21.94 -5.06
C LEU A 51 2.42 -20.92 -6.21
N GLU A 52 3.59 -20.33 -6.37
CA GLU A 52 3.89 -19.41 -7.48
C GLU A 52 3.79 -20.08 -8.85
N LYS A 53 4.24 -21.34 -8.96
CA LYS A 53 4.10 -22.13 -10.20
C LYS A 53 2.62 -22.38 -10.52
N ILE A 54 1.80 -22.76 -9.54
CA ILE A 54 0.35 -22.95 -9.71
C ILE A 54 -0.33 -21.65 -10.14
N GLN A 55 0.01 -20.52 -9.52
CA GLN A 55 -0.52 -19.21 -9.88
C GLN A 55 -0.18 -18.87 -11.34
N ARG A 56 1.09 -18.99 -11.73
CA ARG A 56 1.56 -18.68 -13.09
C ARG A 56 0.88 -19.54 -14.15
N GLU A 57 0.75 -20.85 -13.92
CA GLU A 57 0.06 -21.75 -14.84
C GLU A 57 -1.45 -21.46 -14.90
N TYR A 58 -2.09 -21.12 -13.78
CA TYR A 58 -3.51 -20.78 -13.77
C TYR A 58 -3.82 -19.44 -14.44
N PHE A 59 -3.03 -18.40 -14.16
CA PHE A 59 -3.28 -17.05 -14.69
C PHE A 59 -2.88 -16.90 -16.16
N SER A 60 -2.08 -17.82 -16.71
CA SER A 60 -1.79 -17.89 -18.14
C SER A 60 -2.91 -18.55 -18.97
N LEU A 61 -3.95 -19.09 -18.33
CA LEU A 61 -5.09 -19.70 -19.04
C LEU A 61 -6.00 -18.64 -19.67
N ASP A 62 -6.11 -18.68 -21.00
CA ASP A 62 -7.08 -17.87 -21.77
C ASP A 62 -8.54 -18.23 -21.40
N ASP A 63 -8.84 -19.52 -21.25
CA ASP A 63 -10.14 -20.01 -20.81
C ASP A 63 -10.04 -20.90 -19.57
N LYS A 64 -10.70 -20.46 -18.50
CA LYS A 64 -10.74 -21.09 -17.17
C LYS A 64 -11.88 -22.11 -17.07
N ASN A 65 -11.86 -23.12 -17.93
CA ASN A 65 -12.75 -24.28 -17.83
C ASN A 65 -12.11 -25.40 -17.01
N ILE A 66 -12.92 -26.37 -16.57
CA ILE A 66 -12.47 -27.45 -15.67
C ILE A 66 -11.27 -28.25 -16.21
N THR A 67 -11.22 -28.51 -17.52
CA THR A 67 -10.17 -29.28 -18.17
C THR A 67 -8.85 -28.52 -18.16
N ASN A 68 -8.89 -27.24 -18.51
CA ASN A 68 -7.71 -26.37 -18.55
C ASN A 68 -7.14 -26.13 -17.15
N ILE A 69 -8.01 -25.90 -16.15
CA ILE A 69 -7.59 -25.71 -14.76
C ILE A 69 -6.93 -26.97 -14.21
N LYS A 70 -7.51 -28.14 -14.50
CA LYS A 70 -6.92 -29.43 -14.14
C LYS A 70 -5.54 -29.61 -14.80
N GLY A 71 -5.42 -29.27 -16.09
CA GLY A 71 -4.15 -29.34 -16.82
C GLY A 71 -3.08 -28.40 -16.26
N ALA A 72 -3.45 -27.18 -15.90
CA ALA A 72 -2.54 -26.21 -15.27
C ALA A 72 -2.00 -26.71 -13.93
N LEU A 73 -2.87 -27.32 -13.11
CA LEU A 73 -2.43 -27.93 -11.85
C LEU A 73 -1.49 -29.11 -12.10
N ASP A 74 -1.84 -30.02 -13.02
CA ASP A 74 -0.98 -31.19 -13.32
C ASP A 74 0.41 -30.77 -13.80
N LYS A 75 0.49 -29.78 -14.71
CA LYS A 75 1.75 -29.19 -15.18
C LYS A 75 2.55 -28.53 -14.05
N SER A 76 1.86 -27.91 -13.10
CA SER A 76 2.50 -27.33 -11.91
C SER A 76 3.15 -28.39 -11.03
N LEU A 77 2.61 -29.62 -11.03
CA LEU A 77 3.11 -30.73 -10.23
C LEU A 77 4.20 -31.57 -10.93
N GLU A 78 4.60 -31.23 -12.15
CA GLU A 78 5.73 -31.88 -12.82
C GLU A 78 7.01 -31.74 -12.00
N GLY A 79 7.64 -32.88 -11.68
CA GLY A 79 8.89 -32.96 -10.90
C GLY A 79 8.70 -32.99 -9.38
N ILE A 80 7.46 -32.94 -8.88
CA ILE A 80 7.15 -32.95 -7.45
C ILE A 80 6.64 -34.35 -7.05
N ASN A 81 7.07 -34.84 -5.89
CA ASN A 81 6.51 -36.06 -5.32
C ASN A 81 5.03 -35.82 -4.98
N LYS A 82 4.11 -36.48 -5.69
CA LYS A 82 2.68 -36.26 -5.48
C LYS A 82 2.24 -36.68 -4.07
N ASN A 83 2.90 -37.65 -3.43
CA ASN A 83 2.54 -38.09 -2.08
C ASN A 83 2.92 -37.11 -0.96
N SER A 84 3.72 -36.08 -1.25
CA SER A 84 4.08 -35.06 -0.26
C SER A 84 3.11 -33.88 -0.22
N ILE A 85 2.10 -33.82 -1.08
CA ILE A 85 1.26 -32.63 -1.23
C ILE A 85 -0.21 -32.94 -1.05
N SER A 86 -0.96 -31.96 -0.57
CA SER A 86 -2.42 -31.94 -0.54
C SER A 86 -2.86 -30.59 -1.06
N ILE A 87 -3.60 -30.55 -2.17
CA ILE A 87 -3.98 -29.29 -2.83
C ILE A 87 -5.46 -29.33 -3.18
N VAL A 88 -6.19 -28.31 -2.77
CA VAL A 88 -7.54 -28.03 -3.26
C VAL A 88 -7.55 -26.66 -3.90
N LEU A 89 -7.91 -26.63 -5.17
CA LEU A 89 -8.07 -25.43 -5.98
C LEU A 89 -9.54 -25.27 -6.32
N ALA A 90 -10.08 -24.07 -6.10
CA ALA A 90 -11.43 -23.70 -6.49
C ALA A 90 -11.43 -22.42 -7.33
N THR A 91 -12.36 -22.35 -8.29
CA THR A 91 -12.67 -21.11 -8.99
C THR A 91 -14.15 -20.95 -9.26
N VAL A 92 -14.62 -19.72 -9.20
CA VAL A 92 -16.02 -19.38 -9.46
C VAL A 92 -16.12 -18.57 -10.75
N LYS A 93 -16.92 -19.05 -11.70
CA LYS A 93 -17.21 -18.37 -12.97
C LYS A 93 -18.68 -18.62 -13.32
N ASP A 94 -19.44 -17.54 -13.55
CA ASP A 94 -20.86 -17.60 -13.96
C ASP A 94 -21.74 -18.48 -13.06
N ASN A 95 -21.61 -18.32 -11.73
CA ASN A 95 -22.31 -19.11 -10.70
C ASN A 95 -22.00 -20.62 -10.70
N VAL A 96 -20.94 -21.02 -11.41
CA VAL A 96 -20.40 -22.38 -11.39
C VAL A 96 -19.11 -22.37 -10.58
N LEU A 97 -19.06 -23.23 -9.57
CA LEU A 97 -17.87 -23.56 -8.80
C LEU A 97 -17.16 -24.72 -9.49
N TYR A 98 -15.93 -24.48 -9.92
CA TYR A 98 -15.01 -25.48 -10.44
C TYR A 98 -14.01 -25.83 -9.35
N LEU A 99 -13.83 -27.12 -9.11
CA LEU A 99 -12.98 -27.67 -8.07
C LEU A 99 -11.96 -28.61 -8.71
N VAL A 100 -10.70 -28.51 -8.31
CA VAL A 100 -9.63 -29.44 -8.67
C VAL A 100 -8.89 -29.81 -7.39
N ILE A 101 -8.76 -31.10 -7.11
CA ILE A 101 -8.07 -31.61 -5.93
C ILE A 101 -6.91 -32.48 -6.41
N ALA A 102 -5.71 -32.26 -5.87
CA ALA A 102 -4.57 -33.15 -6.03
C ALA A 102 -4.27 -33.87 -4.71
N ASN A 103 -4.26 -35.20 -4.74
CA ASN A 103 -4.12 -36.09 -3.60
C ASN A 103 -5.22 -35.91 -2.55
N GLU A 104 -4.86 -35.76 -1.28
CA GLU A 104 -5.82 -35.63 -0.19
C GLU A 104 -6.39 -34.20 -0.11
N GLY A 105 -7.68 -34.09 0.22
CA GLY A 105 -8.38 -32.83 0.40
C GLY A 105 -9.89 -33.03 0.36
N GLU A 106 -10.64 -32.18 1.03
CA GLU A 106 -12.11 -32.25 1.05
C GLU A 106 -12.72 -30.89 0.74
N ILE A 107 -13.91 -30.92 0.13
CA ILE A 107 -14.75 -29.74 -0.03
C ILE A 107 -16.09 -30.02 0.61
N ILE A 108 -16.47 -29.12 1.52
CA ILE A 108 -17.74 -29.16 2.22
C ILE A 108 -18.63 -28.05 1.70
N LEU A 109 -19.91 -28.35 1.50
CA LEU A 109 -20.94 -27.37 1.16
C LEU A 109 -21.99 -27.36 2.27
N LYS A 110 -22.30 -26.18 2.79
CA LYS A 110 -23.49 -25.91 3.58
C LYS A 110 -24.47 -25.10 2.73
N ARG A 111 -25.65 -25.68 2.50
CA ARG A 111 -26.75 -25.09 1.71
C ARG A 111 -28.07 -25.36 2.41
N ASP A 112 -28.91 -24.35 2.55
CA ASP A 112 -30.24 -24.45 3.15
C ASP A 112 -30.23 -25.16 4.53
N GLY A 113 -29.22 -24.86 5.35
CA GLY A 113 -29.02 -25.46 6.68
C GLY A 113 -28.51 -26.90 6.69
N LYS A 114 -28.26 -27.52 5.52
CA LYS A 114 -27.66 -28.86 5.40
C LYS A 114 -26.18 -28.75 5.04
N ILE A 115 -25.34 -29.53 5.71
CA ILE A 115 -23.90 -29.58 5.47
C ILE A 115 -23.48 -30.96 4.99
N GLY A 116 -22.54 -31.03 4.03
CA GLY A 116 -22.00 -32.30 3.57
C GLY A 116 -20.74 -32.15 2.72
N VAL A 117 -19.94 -33.22 2.66
CA VAL A 117 -18.78 -33.32 1.77
C VAL A 117 -19.28 -33.53 0.34
N ILE A 118 -18.94 -32.61 -0.57
CA ILE A 118 -19.37 -32.64 -1.98
C ILE A 118 -18.27 -33.11 -2.93
N ALA A 119 -17.01 -33.02 -2.51
CA ALA A 119 -15.87 -33.52 -3.27
C ALA A 119 -14.78 -33.97 -2.30
N ARG A 120 -14.09 -35.05 -2.69
CA ARG A 120 -12.98 -35.63 -1.94
C ARG A 120 -11.88 -36.00 -2.92
N GLY A 121 -10.64 -35.71 -2.52
CA GLY A 121 -9.46 -36.07 -3.27
C GLY A 121 -9.21 -37.57 -3.30
N ASP A 122 -8.36 -38.00 -4.23
CA ASP A 122 -7.96 -39.40 -4.37
C ASP A 122 -6.42 -39.46 -4.37
N ALA A 123 -5.86 -40.43 -3.65
CA ALA A 123 -4.42 -40.55 -3.49
C ALA A 123 -3.74 -40.74 -4.85
N ASP A 124 -2.60 -40.08 -5.06
CA ASP A 124 -1.82 -40.07 -6.31
C ASP A 124 -2.56 -39.52 -7.55
N ASN A 125 -3.78 -39.00 -7.40
CA ASN A 125 -4.63 -38.57 -8.50
C ASN A 125 -4.98 -37.08 -8.42
N ILE A 126 -5.25 -36.50 -9.59
CA ILE A 126 -5.86 -35.18 -9.71
C ILE A 126 -7.30 -35.37 -10.19
N VAL A 127 -8.25 -35.04 -9.34
CA VAL A 127 -9.68 -35.13 -9.61
C VAL A 127 -10.27 -33.73 -9.77
N ALA A 128 -11.32 -33.60 -10.57
CA ALA A 128 -11.97 -32.32 -10.82
C ALA A 128 -13.49 -32.47 -10.79
N TYR A 129 -14.17 -31.48 -10.23
CA TYR A 129 -15.62 -31.41 -10.09
C TYR A 129 -16.11 -30.03 -10.52
N SER A 130 -17.37 -29.94 -10.93
CA SER A 130 -18.04 -28.65 -11.09
C SER A 130 -19.50 -28.74 -10.65
N GLY A 131 -20.04 -27.61 -10.19
CA GLY A 131 -21.44 -27.53 -9.78
C GLY A 131 -21.88 -26.09 -9.59
N ASN A 132 -23.20 -25.89 -9.66
CA ASN A 132 -23.79 -24.58 -9.43
C ASN A 132 -23.75 -24.21 -7.95
N ILE A 133 -23.41 -22.95 -7.67
CA ILE A 133 -23.53 -22.33 -6.35
C ILE A 133 -24.71 -21.36 -6.32
N LYS A 134 -25.33 -21.23 -5.15
CA LYS A 134 -26.50 -20.40 -4.87
C LYS A 134 -26.15 -19.37 -3.80
N SER A 135 -26.92 -18.28 -3.74
CA SER A 135 -26.81 -17.31 -2.65
C SER A 135 -26.86 -18.01 -1.30
N ASP A 136 -26.00 -17.56 -0.40
CA ASP A 136 -25.80 -18.01 0.96
C ASP A 136 -25.25 -19.44 1.11
N ASP A 137 -24.77 -20.03 0.01
CA ASP A 137 -23.93 -21.23 0.08
C ASP A 137 -22.63 -20.92 0.83
N ILE A 138 -22.26 -21.79 1.78
CA ILE A 138 -20.94 -21.79 2.41
C ILE A 138 -20.15 -22.98 1.88
N VAL A 139 -19.00 -22.71 1.27
CA VAL A 139 -18.08 -23.71 0.75
C VAL A 139 -16.81 -23.70 1.59
N VAL A 140 -16.39 -24.84 2.12
CA VAL A 140 -15.13 -24.98 2.84
C VAL A 140 -14.17 -25.82 2.00
N LEU A 141 -13.01 -25.26 1.68
CA LEU A 141 -11.91 -25.94 1.00
C LEU A 141 -10.91 -26.39 2.05
N GLU A 142 -10.56 -27.67 2.07
CA GLU A 142 -9.74 -28.26 3.13
C GLU A 142 -8.58 -29.07 2.57
N THR A 143 -7.39 -28.84 3.11
CA THR A 143 -6.28 -29.79 3.00
C THR A 143 -6.61 -31.10 3.73
N GLY A 144 -5.94 -32.19 3.34
CA GLY A 144 -6.09 -33.49 4.00
C GLY A 144 -5.74 -33.47 5.49
N GLY A 145 -4.75 -32.65 5.89
CA GLY A 145 -4.40 -32.44 7.29
C GLY A 145 -5.54 -31.79 8.08
N PHE A 146 -6.20 -30.79 7.49
CA PHE A 146 -7.32 -30.09 8.11
C PHE A 146 -8.54 -31.01 8.29
N SER A 147 -8.96 -31.71 7.24
CA SER A 147 -10.19 -32.54 7.27
C SER A 147 -10.07 -33.72 8.24
N LYS A 148 -8.86 -34.28 8.42
CA LYS A 148 -8.57 -35.30 9.44
C LYS A 148 -8.67 -34.74 10.87
N LYS A 149 -8.32 -33.47 11.07
CA LYS A 149 -8.27 -32.83 12.39
C LYS A 149 -9.60 -32.24 12.84
N VAL A 150 -10.34 -31.62 11.91
CA VAL A 150 -11.63 -30.98 12.16
C VAL A 150 -12.73 -31.75 11.42
N PRO A 151 -13.31 -32.81 12.03
CA PRO A 151 -14.36 -33.58 11.38
C PRO A 151 -15.64 -32.75 11.16
N LEU A 152 -16.42 -33.14 10.14
CA LEU A 152 -17.63 -32.45 9.67
C LEU A 152 -18.61 -32.03 10.78
N ASN A 153 -18.79 -32.86 11.81
CA ASN A 153 -19.69 -32.57 12.93
C ASN A 153 -19.21 -31.40 13.80
N LYS A 154 -17.90 -31.25 14.00
CA LYS A 154 -17.32 -30.09 14.70
C LYS A 154 -17.42 -28.85 13.83
N LEU A 155 -17.12 -28.98 12.53
CA LEU A 155 -17.19 -27.87 11.60
C LEU A 155 -18.62 -27.31 11.48
N SER A 156 -19.64 -28.18 11.42
CA SER A 156 -21.05 -27.76 11.39
C SER A 156 -21.39 -26.76 12.49
N GLY A 157 -21.04 -27.06 13.74
CA GLY A 157 -21.34 -26.18 14.88
C GLY A 157 -20.56 -24.87 14.89
N ILE A 158 -19.45 -24.79 14.14
CA ILE A 158 -18.70 -23.55 13.95
C ILE A 158 -19.32 -22.70 12.83
N LEU A 159 -19.88 -23.33 11.79
CA LEU A 159 -20.50 -22.65 10.66
C LEU A 159 -21.95 -22.19 10.93
N ASP A 160 -22.55 -22.57 12.06
CA ASP A 160 -23.92 -22.19 12.44
C ASP A 160 -23.94 -20.79 13.07
N ASP A 161 -24.78 -19.91 12.51
CA ASP A 161 -25.10 -18.57 13.02
C ASP A 161 -23.91 -17.62 13.29
N ARG A 162 -22.82 -17.77 12.51
CA ARG A 162 -21.62 -16.91 12.60
C ARG A 162 -21.35 -16.15 11.32
N GLU A 163 -20.79 -14.95 11.48
CA GLU A 163 -20.22 -14.20 10.36
C GLU A 163 -18.91 -14.83 9.89
N VAL A 164 -18.59 -14.66 8.60
CA VAL A 164 -17.43 -15.32 7.98
C VAL A 164 -16.11 -14.97 8.66
N SER A 165 -15.96 -13.72 9.12
CA SER A 165 -14.80 -13.22 9.87
C SER A 165 -14.58 -13.94 11.20
N GLU A 166 -15.65 -14.31 11.91
CA GLU A 166 -15.58 -14.98 13.22
C GLU A 166 -15.23 -16.47 13.12
N ILE A 167 -15.45 -17.09 11.94
CA ILE A 167 -15.20 -18.51 11.73
C ILE A 167 -13.70 -18.85 11.93
N SER A 168 -12.80 -17.97 11.48
CA SER A 168 -11.35 -18.14 11.70
C SER A 168 -10.96 -18.14 13.18
N GLU A 169 -11.58 -17.29 14.00
CA GLU A 169 -11.27 -17.15 15.42
C GLU A 169 -11.60 -18.43 16.20
N HIS A 170 -12.63 -19.15 15.76
CA HIS A 170 -13.05 -20.41 16.38
C HIS A 170 -12.32 -21.64 15.81
N LEU A 171 -11.85 -21.57 14.56
CA LEU A 171 -11.03 -22.63 13.97
C LEU A 171 -9.57 -22.56 14.44
N ALA A 172 -9.02 -21.37 14.68
CA ALA A 172 -7.61 -21.19 15.03
C ALA A 172 -7.17 -22.01 16.25
N PRO A 173 -7.89 -22.05 17.40
CA PRO A 173 -7.51 -22.88 18.54
C PRO A 173 -7.46 -24.38 18.20
N LEU A 174 -8.41 -24.88 17.40
CA LEU A 174 -8.49 -26.28 17.00
C LEU A 174 -7.33 -26.67 16.07
N ILE A 175 -6.88 -25.74 15.24
CA ILE A 175 -5.78 -25.96 14.31
C ILE A 175 -4.42 -25.85 15.00
N HIS A 176 -4.24 -24.90 15.91
CA HIS A 176 -2.99 -24.74 16.64
C HIS A 176 -2.80 -25.76 17.76
N GLU A 177 -3.87 -26.37 18.29
CA GLU A 177 -3.76 -27.49 19.21
C GLU A 177 -3.14 -28.71 18.51
N LYS A 178 -1.92 -29.11 18.90
CA LYS A 178 -1.17 -30.24 18.29
C LYS A 178 -1.08 -30.12 16.76
N SER A 179 -0.71 -28.93 16.29
CA SER A 179 -0.49 -28.63 14.87
C SER A 179 0.56 -29.54 14.25
N GLU A 180 0.23 -30.19 13.13
CA GLU A 180 1.20 -30.92 12.28
C GLU A 180 1.74 -30.05 11.13
N GLY A 181 1.34 -28.79 11.02
CA GLY A 181 1.78 -27.84 9.99
C GLY A 181 1.26 -28.15 8.58
N SER A 182 0.30 -29.07 8.46
CA SER A 182 -0.32 -29.47 7.18
C SER A 182 -1.78 -29.04 7.07
N GLU A 183 -2.31 -28.39 8.11
CA GLU A 183 -3.70 -28.00 8.21
C GLU A 183 -3.92 -26.59 7.66
N ALA A 184 -4.64 -26.49 6.55
CA ALA A 184 -5.15 -25.25 6.00
C ALA A 184 -6.57 -25.41 5.47
N ALA A 185 -7.39 -24.37 5.64
CA ALA A 185 -8.73 -24.27 5.07
C ALA A 185 -9.09 -22.84 4.63
N ILE A 186 -9.99 -22.75 3.65
CA ILE A 186 -10.67 -21.51 3.25
C ILE A 186 -12.17 -21.74 3.38
N VAL A 187 -12.86 -20.82 4.06
CA VAL A 187 -14.32 -20.77 4.13
C VAL A 187 -14.79 -19.67 3.20
N LEU A 188 -15.64 -19.99 2.23
CA LEU A 188 -16.22 -19.09 1.25
C LEU A 188 -17.72 -18.99 1.50
N THR A 189 -18.28 -17.79 1.59
CA THR A 189 -19.73 -17.57 1.57
C THR A 189 -20.10 -16.81 0.33
N TYR A 190 -20.91 -17.43 -0.52
CA TYR A 190 -21.35 -16.83 -1.78
C TYR A 190 -22.60 -15.97 -1.56
N LYS A 191 -22.49 -14.67 -1.79
CA LYS A 191 -23.62 -13.73 -1.74
C LYS A 191 -24.09 -13.56 -3.18
N GLY A 192 -25.22 -14.12 -3.57
CA GLY A 192 -25.65 -14.07 -4.97
C GLY A 192 -25.73 -12.64 -5.51
N ILE A 193 -25.68 -12.48 -6.84
CA ILE A 193 -26.12 -11.22 -7.44
C ILE A 193 -27.62 -11.16 -7.22
N GLU A 194 -28.10 -10.26 -6.36
CA GLU A 194 -29.51 -9.88 -6.40
C GLU A 194 -29.73 -9.23 -7.77
N GLU A 195 -30.37 -9.97 -8.70
CA GLU A 195 -31.10 -9.29 -9.75
C GLU A 195 -32.10 -8.36 -9.05
N PRO A 196 -32.10 -7.05 -9.35
CA PRO A 196 -33.06 -6.15 -8.76
C PRO A 196 -34.45 -6.73 -9.05
N ALA A 197 -35.21 -6.95 -7.98
CA ALA A 197 -36.58 -7.43 -8.05
C ALA A 197 -37.29 -6.73 -9.20
N SER A 198 -37.70 -7.53 -10.18
CA SER A 198 -38.50 -7.10 -11.30
C SER A 198 -39.70 -6.32 -10.77
N ARG A 199 -39.67 -5.00 -10.93
CA ARG A 199 -40.90 -4.22 -10.89
C ARG A 199 -41.78 -4.79 -11.99
N GLU A 200 -42.88 -5.39 -11.58
CA GLU A 200 -43.95 -5.81 -12.47
C GLU A 200 -44.22 -4.70 -13.47
N THR A 201 -43.89 -4.94 -14.73
CA THR A 201 -44.56 -4.25 -15.82
C THR A 201 -45.02 -5.35 -16.76
N GLN A 202 -46.34 -5.48 -16.81
CA GLN A 202 -47.07 -6.46 -17.58
C GLN A 202 -46.64 -6.42 -19.05
N GLY A 203 -46.51 -7.62 -19.62
CA GLY A 203 -46.22 -7.84 -21.03
C GLY A 203 -47.36 -7.40 -21.97
N PRO A 204 -47.15 -7.55 -23.29
CA PRO A 204 -47.74 -6.67 -24.31
C PRO A 204 -48.89 -7.27 -25.12
N ALA A 205 -49.47 -6.37 -25.96
CA ALA A 205 -50.22 -6.55 -27.23
C ALA A 205 -51.77 -6.56 -27.15
N PRO A 206 -52.52 -6.22 -28.24
CA PRO A 206 -52.10 -5.88 -29.62
C PRO A 206 -52.74 -4.59 -30.24
N GLN A 207 -52.34 -4.36 -31.48
CA GLN A 207 -52.47 -3.21 -32.42
C GLN A 207 -53.88 -2.92 -32.98
N GLU A 208 -53.91 -1.88 -33.85
CA GLU A 208 -54.87 -1.45 -34.89
C GLU A 208 -55.60 -0.13 -34.52
N ASP A 209 -55.67 0.91 -35.35
CA ASP A 209 -55.30 1.08 -36.75
C ASP A 209 -55.20 2.57 -37.11
N GLU A 210 -54.66 2.81 -38.32
CA GLU A 210 -55.04 3.88 -39.24
C GLU A 210 -54.62 5.37 -39.02
N SER A 211 -53.70 5.74 -39.92
CA SER A 211 -53.81 6.87 -40.87
C SER A 211 -53.58 8.32 -40.38
N ILE A 212 -52.81 9.03 -41.21
CA ILE A 212 -52.46 10.45 -41.12
C ILE A 212 -53.40 11.23 -42.03
N GLU A 213 -54.08 12.26 -41.51
CA GLU A 213 -54.18 13.63 -42.07
C GLU A 213 -55.22 14.47 -41.31
N GLU A 214 -54.81 15.61 -40.73
CA GLU A 214 -55.17 16.99 -41.15
C GLU A 214 -55.05 18.01 -39.99
N LEU A 215 -54.30 19.08 -40.29
CA LEU A 215 -54.41 20.49 -39.86
C LEU A 215 -55.14 20.86 -38.56
N GLY A 216 -54.48 21.68 -37.72
CA GLY A 216 -55.20 22.54 -36.77
C GLY A 216 -54.40 23.18 -35.64
N HIS A 217 -53.75 24.30 -35.95
CA HIS A 217 -53.46 25.49 -35.12
C HIS A 217 -52.84 25.41 -33.69
N GLU A 218 -51.70 26.10 -33.63
CA GLU A 218 -51.28 27.11 -32.63
C GLU A 218 -51.15 26.72 -31.16
N ARG A 219 -49.92 26.85 -30.65
CA ARG A 219 -49.63 27.74 -29.53
C ARG A 219 -48.19 28.24 -29.56
N GLU A 220 -48.06 29.50 -29.18
CA GLU A 220 -46.90 30.38 -29.30
C GLU A 220 -45.66 29.87 -28.54
N GLY A 221 -44.53 29.83 -29.25
CA GLY A 221 -43.19 29.70 -28.67
C GLY A 221 -42.53 31.07 -28.51
N GLY A 222 -42.12 31.38 -27.27
CA GLY A 222 -41.31 32.55 -26.96
C GLY A 222 -39.99 32.56 -27.72
N LYS A 223 -39.68 33.71 -28.35
CA LYS A 223 -38.51 33.95 -29.19
C LYS A 223 -37.24 34.11 -28.34
N ILE A 224 -36.27 33.21 -28.51
CA ILE A 224 -34.88 33.46 -28.13
C ILE A 224 -34.26 34.32 -29.24
N ARG A 225 -33.82 35.54 -28.90
CA ARG A 225 -33.08 36.43 -29.80
C ARG A 225 -31.62 35.97 -29.88
N LEU A 226 -31.21 35.43 -31.04
CA LEU A 226 -29.79 35.34 -31.40
C LEU A 226 -29.25 36.73 -31.79
N PRO A 227 -28.02 37.09 -31.40
CA PRO A 227 -27.38 38.29 -31.90
C PRO A 227 -27.10 38.15 -33.40
N GLN A 228 -27.56 39.13 -34.18
CA GLN A 228 -27.30 39.22 -35.61
C GLN A 228 -25.82 39.55 -35.85
N ILE A 229 -25.04 38.54 -36.24
CA ILE A 229 -23.75 38.76 -36.87
C ILE A 229 -24.04 39.29 -38.27
N LYS A 230 -23.81 40.59 -38.50
CA LYS A 230 -23.80 41.18 -39.83
C LYS A 230 -22.56 40.67 -40.56
N ILE A 231 -22.73 39.62 -41.37
CA ILE A 231 -21.77 39.27 -42.41
C ILE A 231 -21.92 40.35 -43.49
N PRO A 232 -20.88 41.16 -43.81
CA PRO A 232 -20.95 42.04 -44.95
C PRO A 232 -21.13 41.18 -46.20
N THR A 233 -22.27 41.35 -46.88
CA THR A 233 -22.48 40.81 -48.22
C THR A 233 -21.51 41.51 -49.16
N ILE A 234 -20.37 40.86 -49.43
CA ILE A 234 -19.51 41.22 -50.54
C ILE A 234 -20.28 40.84 -51.81
N SER A 235 -20.93 41.82 -52.43
CA SER A 235 -21.44 41.68 -53.80
C SER A 235 -20.23 41.62 -54.73
N LEU A 236 -19.77 40.42 -55.06
CA LEU A 236 -18.86 40.19 -56.17
C LEU A 236 -19.64 40.44 -57.46
N ASP A 237 -19.41 41.61 -58.05
CA ASP A 237 -19.94 41.97 -59.36
C ASP A 237 -19.23 41.12 -60.42
N LEU A 238 -19.83 39.97 -60.74
CA LEU A 238 -19.28 38.94 -61.63
C LEU A 238 -19.53 39.24 -63.13
N PHE A 239 -20.04 40.42 -63.48
CA PHE A 239 -20.38 40.79 -64.85
C PHE A 239 -19.49 41.88 -65.41
N ASN A 240 -18.21 41.55 -65.67
CA ASN A 240 -17.51 41.81 -66.94
C ASN A 240 -16.04 41.35 -66.84
N VAL A 241 -15.81 40.11 -66.44
CA VAL A 241 -14.45 39.57 -66.27
C VAL A 241 -14.17 38.56 -67.38
N GLY A 242 -13.33 38.93 -68.35
CA GLY A 242 -13.02 38.07 -69.50
C GLY A 242 -12.56 36.67 -69.09
N LYS A 243 -12.91 35.64 -69.87
CA LYS A 243 -12.79 34.19 -69.55
C LYS A 243 -11.45 33.79 -68.88
N LYS A 244 -10.33 34.46 -69.18
CA LYS A 244 -9.02 34.22 -68.55
C LYS A 244 -8.92 34.61 -67.07
N ARG A 245 -9.65 35.64 -66.61
CA ARG A 245 -9.62 36.12 -65.22
C ARG A 245 -10.50 35.28 -64.28
N LEU A 246 -11.60 34.70 -64.78
CA LEU A 246 -12.39 33.70 -64.04
C LEU A 246 -11.59 32.43 -63.76
N ILE A 247 -10.76 32.00 -64.73
CA ILE A 247 -9.84 30.87 -64.54
C ILE A 247 -8.80 31.20 -63.46
N ILE A 248 -8.24 32.41 -63.45
CA ILE A 248 -7.27 32.85 -62.43
C ILE A 248 -7.90 32.89 -61.02
N LEU A 249 -9.12 33.40 -60.88
CA LEU A 249 -9.86 33.40 -59.61
C LEU A 249 -10.18 31.99 -59.12
N GLY A 250 -10.54 31.07 -60.02
CA GLY A 250 -10.72 29.65 -59.69
C GLY A 250 -9.43 29.01 -59.19
N ILE A 251 -8.29 29.30 -59.82
CA ILE A 251 -6.97 28.79 -59.41
C ILE A 251 -6.56 29.32 -58.03
N ILE A 252 -6.82 30.60 -57.73
CA ILE A 252 -6.53 31.22 -56.43
C ILE A 252 -7.38 30.61 -55.31
N LEU A 253 -8.68 30.39 -55.56
CA LEU A 253 -9.55 29.75 -54.57
C LEU A 253 -9.12 28.29 -54.31
N LEU A 254 -8.75 27.56 -55.36
CA LEU A 254 -8.30 26.17 -55.27
C LEU A 254 -6.97 26.04 -54.53
N SER A 255 -6.03 26.97 -54.75
CA SER A 255 -4.76 27.02 -54.04
C SER A 255 -4.93 27.40 -52.56
N LEU A 256 -5.89 28.29 -52.23
CA LEU A 256 -6.23 28.60 -50.84
C LEU A 256 -6.84 27.39 -50.11
N LEU A 257 -7.76 26.68 -50.76
CA LEU A 257 -8.33 25.43 -50.24
C LEU A 257 -7.25 24.34 -50.05
N LEU A 258 -6.30 24.26 -50.98
CA LEU A 258 -5.18 23.32 -50.90
C LEU A 258 -4.23 23.67 -49.75
N ILE A 259 -3.93 24.95 -49.50
CA ILE A 259 -3.12 25.39 -48.36
C ILE A 259 -3.83 25.06 -47.04
N VAL A 260 -5.13 25.35 -46.93
CA VAL A 260 -5.93 24.98 -45.75
C VAL A 260 -5.96 23.47 -45.56
N SER A 261 -6.12 22.69 -46.63
CA SER A 261 -6.09 21.23 -46.59
C SER A 261 -4.73 20.68 -46.19
N VAL A 262 -3.61 21.26 -46.66
CA VAL A 262 -2.26 20.83 -46.31
C VAL A 262 -1.92 21.21 -44.87
N LEU A 263 -2.35 22.38 -44.39
CA LEU A 263 -2.22 22.77 -42.99
C LEU A 263 -3.07 21.88 -42.08
N PHE A 264 -4.30 21.57 -42.49
CA PHE A 264 -5.20 20.68 -41.77
C PHE A 264 -4.68 19.24 -41.75
N GLU A 265 -4.14 18.75 -42.86
CA GLU A 265 -3.53 17.42 -42.95
C GLU A 265 -2.23 17.35 -42.16
N ARG A 266 -1.42 18.42 -42.13
CA ARG A 266 -0.22 18.50 -41.28
C ARG A 266 -0.58 18.52 -39.80
N GLN A 267 -1.62 19.25 -39.41
CA GLN A 267 -2.14 19.24 -38.04
C GLN A 267 -2.75 17.88 -37.66
N ARG A 268 -3.41 17.22 -38.61
CA ARG A 268 -3.93 15.85 -38.48
C ARG A 268 -2.79 14.83 -38.35
N GLN A 269 -1.71 15.00 -39.11
CA GLN A 269 -0.53 14.14 -39.07
C GLN A 269 0.25 14.32 -37.77
N GLU A 270 0.48 15.56 -37.34
CA GLU A 270 1.11 15.85 -36.04
C GLU A 270 0.24 15.37 -34.86
N SER A 271 -1.09 15.47 -34.95
CA SER A 271 -1.98 14.90 -33.92
C SER A 271 -2.01 13.37 -33.94
N ALA A 272 -1.91 12.73 -35.12
CA ALA A 272 -1.80 11.28 -35.23
C ALA A 272 -0.50 10.77 -34.58
N SER A 273 0.65 11.41 -34.87
CA SER A 273 1.93 11.06 -34.24
C SER A 273 1.94 11.30 -32.72
N ARG A 274 1.29 12.37 -32.23
CA ARG A 274 1.13 12.59 -30.78
C ARG A 274 0.25 11.54 -30.12
N ARG A 275 -0.80 11.07 -30.80
CA ARG A 275 -1.65 9.98 -30.29
C ARG A 275 -0.91 8.65 -30.25
N GLU A 276 -0.09 8.38 -31.25
CA GLU A 276 0.76 7.19 -31.30
C GLU A 276 1.79 7.21 -30.17
N LEU A 277 2.49 8.34 -29.97
CA LEU A 277 3.41 8.52 -28.84
C LEU A 277 2.71 8.38 -27.47
N LEU A 278 1.49 8.93 -27.34
CA LEU A 278 0.71 8.76 -26.12
C LEU A 278 0.34 7.28 -25.89
N ALA A 279 -0.03 6.56 -26.95
CA ALA A 279 -0.35 5.13 -26.85
C ALA A 279 0.89 4.30 -26.47
N GLU A 280 2.06 4.64 -27.01
CA GLU A 280 3.34 4.01 -26.66
C GLU A 280 3.70 4.20 -25.18
N ILE A 281 3.29 5.32 -24.57
CA ILE A 281 3.51 5.60 -23.14
C ILE A 281 2.41 4.96 -22.28
N LEU A 282 1.14 5.14 -22.63
CA LEU A 282 0.02 4.74 -21.78
C LEU A 282 -0.29 3.25 -21.83
N THR A 283 0.01 2.54 -22.92
CA THR A 283 -0.24 1.08 -22.98
C THR A 283 0.63 0.31 -21.98
N PRO A 284 1.97 0.49 -21.96
CA PRO A 284 2.81 -0.14 -20.96
C PRO A 284 2.54 0.41 -19.54
N ALA A 285 2.17 1.68 -19.42
CA ALA A 285 1.82 2.27 -18.13
C ALA A 285 0.55 1.65 -17.52
N GLN A 286 -0.43 1.29 -18.36
CA GLN A 286 -1.64 0.59 -17.93
C GLN A 286 -1.32 -0.84 -17.50
N GLU A 287 -0.48 -1.56 -18.22
CA GLU A 287 -0.01 -2.89 -17.80
C GLU A 287 0.70 -2.82 -16.43
N LYS A 288 1.63 -1.88 -16.25
CA LYS A 288 2.31 -1.66 -14.96
C LYS A 288 1.35 -1.25 -13.84
N PHE A 289 0.33 -0.46 -14.16
CA PHE A 289 -0.70 -0.11 -13.18
C PHE A 289 -1.43 -1.35 -12.69
N ASP A 290 -1.81 -2.25 -13.60
CA ASP A 290 -2.55 -3.47 -13.26
C ASP A 290 -1.66 -4.47 -12.50
N GLU A 291 -0.37 -4.55 -12.83
CA GLU A 291 0.63 -5.32 -12.08
C GLU A 291 0.79 -4.79 -10.64
N ALA A 292 0.95 -3.46 -10.49
CA ALA A 292 1.04 -2.83 -9.18
C ALA A 292 -0.26 -3.02 -8.37
N GLU A 293 -1.43 -3.00 -9.03
CA GLU A 293 -2.71 -3.25 -8.38
C GLU A 293 -2.83 -4.69 -7.87
N ALA A 294 -2.34 -5.68 -8.62
CA ALA A 294 -2.31 -7.07 -8.18
C ALA A 294 -1.42 -7.28 -6.94
N LEU A 295 -0.33 -6.52 -6.82
CA LEU A 295 0.61 -6.59 -5.70
C LEU A 295 0.02 -6.07 -4.40
N ILE A 296 -1.02 -5.23 -4.42
CA ILE A 296 -1.61 -4.61 -3.21
C ILE A 296 -1.96 -5.66 -2.16
N SER A 297 -2.61 -6.75 -2.61
CA SER A 297 -3.07 -7.82 -1.73
C SER A 297 -1.95 -8.76 -1.23
N LEU A 298 -0.78 -8.72 -1.90
CA LEU A 298 0.34 -9.60 -1.65
C LEU A 298 1.42 -8.92 -0.79
N ASN A 299 1.82 -7.72 -1.18
CA ASN A 299 2.79 -6.87 -0.51
C ASN A 299 2.46 -5.41 -0.82
N LYS A 300 1.74 -4.79 0.13
CA LYS A 300 1.32 -3.39 0.05
C LYS A 300 2.48 -2.43 -0.23
N GLY A 301 3.65 -2.61 0.40
CA GLY A 301 4.79 -1.72 0.18
C GLY A 301 5.42 -1.87 -1.20
N LEU A 302 5.43 -3.08 -1.75
CA LEU A 302 5.90 -3.30 -3.12
C LEU A 302 4.93 -2.70 -4.14
N ALA A 303 3.62 -2.84 -3.92
CA ALA A 303 2.61 -2.17 -4.75
C ALA A 303 2.80 -0.64 -4.75
N LEU A 304 3.00 -0.05 -3.57
CA LEU A 304 3.27 1.39 -3.42
C LEU A 304 4.52 1.82 -4.18
N GLU A 305 5.60 1.03 -4.12
CA GLU A 305 6.84 1.33 -4.85
C GLU A 305 6.65 1.30 -6.38
N GLU A 306 5.93 0.30 -6.89
CA GLU A 306 5.64 0.19 -8.32
C GLU A 306 4.75 1.36 -8.80
N PHE A 307 3.76 1.76 -8.00
CA PHE A 307 2.95 2.94 -8.32
C PHE A 307 3.77 4.24 -8.29
N ASP A 308 4.69 4.42 -7.34
CA ASP A 308 5.55 5.62 -7.25
C ASP A 308 6.54 5.69 -8.44
N THR A 309 7.10 4.55 -8.82
CA THR A 309 7.97 4.42 -10.01
C THR A 309 7.20 4.71 -11.29
N LEU A 310 5.97 4.19 -11.41
CA LEU A 310 5.09 4.46 -12.53
C LEU A 310 4.74 5.94 -12.62
N LYS A 311 4.36 6.57 -11.49
CA LYS A 311 4.09 8.01 -11.41
C LYS A 311 5.28 8.82 -11.91
N THR A 312 6.48 8.57 -11.38
CA THR A 312 7.71 9.28 -11.76
C THR A 312 7.96 9.17 -13.27
N THR A 313 7.85 7.96 -13.83
CA THR A 313 8.06 7.70 -15.28
C THR A 313 7.05 8.48 -16.15
N LEU A 314 5.79 8.55 -15.71
CA LEU A 314 4.74 9.31 -16.40
C LEU A 314 4.95 10.83 -16.29
N GLU A 315 5.40 11.30 -15.12
CA GLU A 315 5.73 12.69 -14.89
C GLU A 315 6.92 13.15 -15.72
N GLU A 316 7.95 12.34 -15.91
CA GLU A 316 9.07 12.66 -16.81
C GLU A 316 8.64 12.74 -18.28
N SER A 317 7.59 12.02 -18.64
CA SER A 317 7.03 12.04 -20.00
C SER A 317 6.17 13.27 -20.29
N ARG A 318 5.86 14.08 -19.27
CA ARG A 318 5.07 15.32 -19.40
C ARG A 318 5.65 16.29 -20.42
N ASP A 319 6.96 16.49 -20.42
CA ASP A 319 7.64 17.47 -21.29
C ASP A 319 7.61 17.10 -22.78
N LYS A 320 7.22 15.86 -23.11
CA LYS A 320 7.01 15.39 -24.49
C LYS A 320 5.72 15.93 -25.11
N PHE A 321 4.80 16.50 -24.32
CA PHE A 321 3.51 17.02 -24.77
C PHE A 321 3.33 18.49 -24.38
N ALA A 322 2.90 19.33 -25.35
CA ALA A 322 2.57 20.72 -25.06
C ALA A 322 1.37 20.84 -24.11
N SER A 323 1.44 21.80 -23.18
CA SER A 323 0.50 21.96 -22.05
C SER A 323 -0.96 22.17 -22.42
N ASN A 324 -1.26 22.62 -23.65
CA ASN A 324 -2.61 22.90 -24.14
C ASN A 324 -3.19 21.79 -25.04
N THR A 325 -2.58 20.60 -25.06
CA THR A 325 -3.02 19.49 -25.92
C THR A 325 -3.98 18.52 -25.21
N SER A 326 -4.85 17.87 -25.98
CA SER A 326 -5.74 16.82 -25.45
C SER A 326 -4.96 15.61 -24.93
N GLU A 327 -3.83 15.31 -25.54
CA GLU A 327 -2.94 14.20 -25.17
C GLU A 327 -2.30 14.46 -23.81
N ARG A 328 -1.83 15.69 -23.56
CA ARG A 328 -1.31 16.08 -22.26
C ARG A 328 -2.36 15.91 -21.16
N LYS A 329 -3.60 16.35 -21.42
CA LYS A 329 -4.70 16.19 -20.47
C LYS A 329 -4.94 14.71 -20.10
N LYS A 330 -4.91 13.79 -21.08
CA LYS A 330 -5.07 12.34 -20.83
C LYS A 330 -3.93 11.75 -20.02
N LEU A 331 -2.70 12.18 -20.27
CA LEU A 331 -1.55 11.78 -19.46
C LEU A 331 -1.72 12.25 -18.00
N ASP A 332 -2.14 13.50 -17.81
CA ASP A 332 -2.39 14.06 -16.48
C ASP A 332 -3.57 13.36 -15.77
N GLU A 333 -4.63 12.98 -16.50
CA GLU A 333 -5.73 12.15 -15.96
C GLU A 333 -5.22 10.78 -15.51
N PHE A 334 -4.32 10.15 -16.27
CA PHE A 334 -3.73 8.87 -15.88
C PHE A 334 -2.82 9.01 -14.65
N ILE A 335 -1.99 10.05 -14.59
CA ILE A 335 -1.19 10.37 -13.40
C ILE A 335 -2.11 10.54 -12.19
N GLY A 336 -3.22 11.28 -12.33
CA GLY A 336 -4.21 11.43 -11.26
C GLY A 336 -4.84 10.11 -10.82
N LYS A 337 -5.05 9.15 -11.73
CA LYS A 337 -5.49 7.78 -11.38
C LYS A 337 -4.44 7.05 -10.54
N VAL A 338 -3.16 7.13 -10.93
CA VAL A 338 -2.05 6.56 -10.13
C VAL A 338 -1.99 7.21 -8.74
N GLU A 339 -2.06 8.54 -8.67
CA GLU A 339 -2.07 9.28 -7.41
C GLU A 339 -3.26 8.91 -6.51
N SER A 340 -4.46 8.77 -7.08
CA SER A 340 -5.64 8.31 -6.35
C SER A 340 -5.41 6.92 -5.77
N LYS A 341 -4.82 6.00 -6.54
CA LYS A 341 -4.57 4.64 -6.07
C LYS A 341 -3.51 4.59 -4.97
N ILE A 342 -2.45 5.39 -5.11
CA ILE A 342 -1.45 5.59 -4.06
C ILE A 342 -2.11 6.14 -2.78
N GLY A 343 -3.04 7.10 -2.91
CA GLY A 343 -3.79 7.67 -1.80
C GLY A 343 -4.72 6.65 -1.12
N GLU A 344 -5.49 5.89 -1.91
CA GLU A 344 -6.38 4.81 -1.45
C GLU A 344 -5.63 3.75 -0.64
N LEU A 345 -4.39 3.47 -1.02
CA LEU A 345 -3.57 2.49 -0.32
C LEU A 345 -3.10 2.98 1.04
N GLY A 346 -3.26 4.24 1.43
CA GLY A 346 -2.85 4.70 2.74
C GLY A 346 -1.34 4.85 2.78
N ALA A 347 -0.95 6.10 2.52
CA ALA A 347 0.40 6.65 2.48
C ALA A 347 1.34 5.90 1.53
N GLY A 348 1.31 6.28 0.27
CA GLY A 348 2.51 6.55 -0.52
C GLY A 348 2.52 8.04 -0.91
N ALA A 349 1.89 8.90 -0.10
CA ALA A 349 1.63 10.27 -0.52
C ALA A 349 2.98 10.94 -0.79
N THR A 350 3.12 11.46 -2.02
CA THR A 350 4.09 12.52 -2.24
C THR A 350 3.71 13.63 -1.26
N ILE A 351 4.59 13.96 -0.33
CA ILE A 351 4.34 15.06 0.60
C ILE A 351 4.26 16.34 -0.25
N ALA A 352 3.04 16.81 -0.46
CA ALA A 352 2.70 17.95 -1.31
C ALA A 352 2.06 19.11 -0.51
N ASN A 353 1.67 18.85 0.74
CA ASN A 353 1.09 19.78 1.70
C ASN A 353 2.12 20.32 2.71
N GLN A 354 3.43 20.15 2.46
CA GLN A 354 4.45 20.62 3.38
C GLN A 354 4.46 22.14 3.51
N LYS A 355 4.60 22.62 4.75
CA LYS A 355 4.69 24.04 5.09
C LYS A 355 5.93 24.28 5.93
N VAL A 356 6.68 25.34 5.63
CA VAL A 356 7.74 25.80 6.52
C VAL A 356 7.08 26.46 7.71
N VAL A 357 7.33 25.92 8.90
CA VAL A 357 6.76 26.41 10.17
C VAL A 357 7.80 27.12 11.04
N PHE A 358 9.08 26.81 10.87
CA PHE A 358 10.17 27.48 11.60
C PHE A 358 11.48 27.47 10.78
N GLU A 359 12.31 28.50 10.93
CA GLU A 359 13.58 28.64 10.19
C GLU A 359 14.80 28.66 11.14
N ASN A 360 15.98 28.35 10.58
CA ASN A 360 17.24 28.23 11.31
C ASN A 360 17.12 27.15 12.40
N VAL A 361 16.92 25.90 11.98
CA VAL A 361 16.72 24.74 12.85
C VAL A 361 17.60 23.60 12.37
N ASP A 362 18.20 22.85 13.28
CA ASP A 362 19.01 21.69 12.95
C ASP A 362 18.37 20.39 13.41
N LEU A 363 17.74 20.39 14.60
CA LEU A 363 17.06 19.25 15.17
C LEU A 363 15.70 19.64 15.75
N VAL A 364 14.77 18.69 15.73
CA VAL A 364 13.42 18.82 16.28
C VAL A 364 13.05 17.59 17.10
N ILE A 365 12.23 17.77 18.13
CA ILE A 365 11.59 16.67 18.87
C ILE A 365 10.18 17.08 19.32
N VAL A 366 9.27 16.11 19.38
CA VAL A 366 7.95 16.23 20.01
C VAL A 366 7.88 15.22 21.16
N ARG A 367 7.71 15.71 22.39
CA ARG A 367 7.56 14.87 23.60
C ARG A 367 6.59 15.53 24.55
N ASP A 368 5.68 14.75 25.14
CA ASP A 368 4.64 15.25 26.05
C ASP A 368 3.81 16.41 25.43
N GLY A 369 3.52 16.33 24.12
CA GLY A 369 2.78 17.35 23.36
C GLY A 369 3.54 18.66 23.10
N ALA A 370 4.81 18.78 23.52
CA ALA A 370 5.62 19.97 23.29
C ALA A 370 6.54 19.78 22.08
N LEU A 371 6.41 20.68 21.09
CA LEU A 371 7.33 20.79 19.96
C LEU A 371 8.55 21.61 20.37
N VAL A 372 9.74 21.02 20.24
CA VAL A 372 11.01 21.65 20.61
C VAL A 372 11.96 21.60 19.43
N ALA A 373 12.51 22.74 19.06
CA ALA A 373 13.53 22.88 18.04
C ALA A 373 14.84 23.40 18.65
N THR A 374 15.98 23.00 18.07
CA THR A 374 17.28 23.54 18.44
C THR A 374 18.11 23.90 17.22
N ARG A 375 19.02 24.85 17.41
CA ARG A 375 19.96 25.34 16.41
C ARG A 375 21.40 24.93 16.74
N GLU A 376 22.29 25.05 15.77
CA GLU A 376 23.73 24.78 15.88
C GLU A 376 24.39 25.64 16.97
N ASP A 377 23.89 26.86 17.19
CA ASP A 377 24.36 27.77 18.23
C ASP A 377 23.91 27.39 19.66
N GLY A 378 23.13 26.31 19.82
CA GLY A 378 22.66 25.81 21.11
C GLY A 378 21.37 26.46 21.60
N LYS A 379 20.75 27.36 20.83
CA LYS A 379 19.43 27.91 21.21
C LYS A 379 18.33 26.88 21.07
N ILE A 380 17.52 26.79 22.12
CA ILE A 380 16.32 25.95 22.20
C ILE A 380 15.11 26.85 21.99
N ALA A 381 14.24 26.51 21.04
CA ALA A 381 12.94 27.12 20.85
C ALA A 381 11.84 26.13 21.24
N LEU A 382 10.97 26.55 22.17
CA LEU A 382 9.70 25.89 22.46
C LEU A 382 8.66 26.48 21.53
N LEU A 383 8.06 25.64 20.70
CA LEU A 383 7.17 26.04 19.62
C LEU A 383 5.74 25.58 19.91
N SER A 384 4.77 26.37 19.48
CA SER A 384 3.41 25.88 19.28
C SER A 384 3.37 24.87 18.12
N LYS A 385 2.26 24.13 17.97
CA LYS A 385 2.10 23.17 16.86
C LYS A 385 2.21 23.82 15.47
N ASP A 386 1.88 25.10 15.36
CA ASP A 386 1.97 25.91 14.14
C ASP A 386 3.37 26.50 13.90
N GLY A 387 4.33 26.24 14.79
CA GLY A 387 5.72 26.70 14.69
C GLY A 387 5.98 28.10 15.25
N GLU A 388 5.00 28.71 15.93
CA GLU A 388 5.22 29.99 16.61
C GLU A 388 6.12 29.78 17.83
N SER A 389 7.18 30.58 17.94
CA SER A 389 8.09 30.51 19.09
C SER A 389 7.44 31.11 20.33
N GLU A 390 7.09 30.24 21.29
CA GLU A 390 6.53 30.64 22.58
C GLU A 390 7.63 31.07 23.56
N LYS A 391 8.80 30.43 23.45
CA LYS A 391 9.97 30.73 24.29
C LYS A 391 11.27 30.30 23.63
N GLU A 392 12.27 31.16 23.66
CA GLU A 392 13.66 30.80 23.32
C GLU A 392 14.54 30.78 24.59
N ILE A 393 15.45 29.81 24.66
CA ILE A 393 16.40 29.62 25.76
C ILE A 393 17.79 29.42 25.16
N ASP A 394 18.78 30.16 25.66
CA ASP A 394 20.19 29.93 25.32
C ASP A 394 20.75 28.83 26.23
N SER A 395 21.11 27.68 25.67
CA SER A 395 21.69 26.58 26.43
C SER A 395 23.20 26.68 26.58
N GLU A 396 23.86 27.56 25.81
CA GLU A 396 25.31 27.66 25.65
C GLU A 396 26.00 26.39 25.06
N ASN A 397 25.28 25.27 24.88
CA ASN A 397 25.82 24.02 24.34
C ASN A 397 25.72 23.99 22.81
N LYS A 398 26.84 24.23 22.13
CA LYS A 398 26.92 24.41 20.67
C LYS A 398 27.17 23.09 19.94
N ASP A 399 27.14 23.14 18.61
CA ASP A 399 27.37 22.00 17.70
C ASP A 399 26.51 20.79 18.07
N VAL A 400 25.21 21.05 18.28
CA VAL A 400 24.27 20.07 18.80
C VAL A 400 24.11 18.90 17.83
N LYS A 401 24.32 17.68 18.34
CA LYS A 401 24.27 16.41 17.57
C LYS A 401 23.02 15.60 17.84
N ALA A 402 22.45 15.71 19.04
CA ALA A 402 21.23 15.01 19.42
C ALA A 402 20.40 15.85 20.40
N ILE A 403 19.09 15.68 20.32
CA ILE A 403 18.11 16.32 21.19
C ILE A 403 17.20 15.25 21.80
N ALA A 404 16.88 15.39 23.07
CA ALA A 404 15.80 14.68 23.73
C ALA A 404 14.98 15.65 24.59
N ALA A 405 13.75 15.28 24.94
CA ALA A 405 12.93 16.09 25.83
C ALA A 405 12.01 15.22 26.67
N ASN A 406 11.60 15.76 27.80
CA ASN A 406 10.45 15.29 28.58
C ASN A 406 9.60 16.50 28.97
N LYS A 407 8.54 16.27 29.73
CA LYS A 407 7.64 17.31 30.23
C LYS A 407 8.34 18.56 30.77
N ASP A 408 9.42 18.41 31.54
CA ASP A 408 10.03 19.52 32.30
C ASP A 408 11.35 20.03 31.71
N SER A 409 12.02 19.23 30.87
CA SER A 409 13.41 19.49 30.47
C SER A 409 13.69 19.14 29.01
N VAL A 410 14.66 19.83 28.44
CA VAL A 410 15.28 19.53 27.14
C VAL A 410 16.71 19.08 27.42
N PHE A 411 17.16 18.08 26.69
CA PHE A 411 18.51 17.53 26.78
C PHE A 411 19.20 17.69 25.43
N LEU A 412 20.40 18.26 25.44
CA LEU A 412 21.20 18.46 24.22
C LEU A 412 22.54 17.76 24.37
N LEU A 413 22.94 17.03 23.34
CA LEU A 413 24.31 16.56 23.15
C LEU A 413 25.05 17.55 22.24
N GLY A 414 26.10 18.19 22.74
CA GLY A 414 26.88 19.17 21.99
C GLY A 414 28.34 19.25 22.47
N THR A 415 29.00 20.39 22.30
CA THR A 415 30.42 20.59 22.69
C THR A 415 30.66 20.49 24.19
N GLU A 416 29.67 20.83 25.01
CA GLU A 416 29.77 20.79 26.48
C GLU A 416 29.32 19.42 27.06
N GLY A 417 29.23 18.40 26.20
CA GLY A 417 28.69 17.09 26.54
C GLY A 417 27.16 17.06 26.51
N ILE A 418 26.54 16.33 27.43
CA ILE A 418 25.09 16.29 27.59
C ILE A 418 24.66 17.33 28.61
N THR A 419 23.89 18.33 28.16
CA THR A 419 23.27 19.34 29.02
C THR A 419 21.79 19.06 29.22
N ARG A 420 21.27 19.48 30.37
CA ARG A 420 19.85 19.51 30.70
C ARG A 420 19.43 20.95 30.93
N THR A 421 18.45 21.41 30.15
CA THR A 421 17.84 22.74 30.27
C THR A 421 16.41 22.59 30.80
N THR A 422 16.11 23.25 31.92
CA THR A 422 14.75 23.25 32.49
C THR A 422 13.85 24.21 31.70
N LYS A 423 12.76 23.69 31.11
CA LYS A 423 11.88 24.47 30.21
C LYS A 423 11.31 25.72 30.87
N SER A 424 10.90 25.64 32.15
CA SER A 424 10.27 26.74 32.87
C SER A 424 11.25 27.86 33.28
N SER A 425 12.39 27.52 33.87
CA SER A 425 13.37 28.49 34.37
C SER A 425 14.40 28.91 33.33
N GLY A 426 14.63 28.11 32.29
CA GLY A 426 15.73 28.29 31.34
C GLY A 426 17.10 27.95 31.90
N GLN A 427 17.20 27.41 33.12
CA GLN A 427 18.48 27.02 33.70
C GLN A 427 19.03 25.79 33.01
N THR A 428 20.30 25.88 32.58
CA THR A 428 21.05 24.80 31.94
C THR A 428 22.11 24.26 32.89
N GLN A 429 22.24 22.93 32.92
CA GLN A 429 23.27 22.21 33.67
C GLN A 429 23.88 21.12 32.81
N THR A 430 25.20 21.01 32.77
CA THR A 430 25.89 19.83 32.22
C THR A 430 25.68 18.64 33.15
N ILE A 431 25.13 17.54 32.62
CA ILE A 431 24.88 16.29 33.35
C ILE A 431 25.87 15.19 32.99
N VAL A 432 26.49 15.27 31.81
CA VAL A 432 27.60 14.39 31.38
C VAL A 432 28.61 15.24 30.62
N GLU A 433 29.81 15.42 31.16
CA GLU A 433 30.84 16.27 30.53
C GLU A 433 31.46 15.63 29.29
N ASP A 434 31.74 14.32 29.34
CA ASP A 434 32.36 13.56 28.24
C ASP A 434 31.50 12.33 27.88
N PRO A 435 30.44 12.52 27.08
CA PRO A 435 29.58 11.42 26.66
C PRO A 435 30.28 10.57 25.59
N ASP A 436 30.83 9.42 26.00
CA ASP A 436 31.42 8.39 25.14
C ASP A 436 30.65 8.19 23.83
N THR A 437 31.20 8.64 22.70
CA THR A 437 30.68 8.54 21.31
C THR A 437 29.15 8.38 21.16
N THR A 438 28.41 9.13 21.96
CA THR A 438 26.95 9.05 22.00
C THR A 438 26.42 9.65 20.71
N VAL A 439 25.45 9.00 20.07
CA VAL A 439 24.91 9.42 18.77
C VAL A 439 23.42 9.74 18.81
N ALA A 440 22.69 9.23 19.79
CA ALA A 440 21.27 9.51 19.97
C ALA A 440 20.92 9.61 21.45
N LEU A 441 19.92 10.43 21.75
CA LEU A 441 19.33 10.60 23.08
C LEU A 441 17.83 10.34 22.99
N ASP A 442 17.25 9.76 24.03
CA ASP A 442 15.80 9.80 24.26
C ASP A 442 15.51 9.70 25.76
N THR A 443 14.28 10.03 26.17
CA THR A 443 13.87 9.94 27.58
C THR A 443 12.77 8.91 27.79
N PHE A 444 12.73 8.34 29.00
CA PHE A 444 11.58 7.56 29.45
C PHE A 444 11.37 7.77 30.95
N GLY A 445 10.21 8.33 31.29
CA GLY A 445 9.97 8.89 32.62
C GLY A 445 11.00 9.97 32.96
N SER A 446 11.64 9.86 34.12
CA SER A 446 12.66 10.82 34.56
C SER A 446 14.09 10.45 34.14
N SER A 447 14.27 9.37 33.37
CA SER A 447 15.60 8.89 32.97
C SER A 447 15.94 9.35 31.56
N LEU A 448 17.21 9.65 31.32
CA LEU A 448 17.77 9.90 30.00
C LEU A 448 18.50 8.64 29.54
N TYR A 449 18.40 8.32 28.26
CA TYR A 449 19.11 7.22 27.61
C TYR A 449 19.99 7.77 26.50
N GLY A 450 21.23 7.28 26.41
CA GLY A 450 22.19 7.62 25.38
C GLY A 450 22.66 6.39 24.62
N LEU A 451 22.49 6.39 23.30
CA LEU A 451 22.99 5.32 22.43
C LEU A 451 24.46 5.58 22.10
N SER A 452 25.36 4.68 22.50
CA SER A 452 26.81 4.81 22.26
C SER A 452 27.29 3.89 21.14
N THR A 453 28.06 4.43 20.20
CA THR A 453 28.61 3.66 19.07
C THR A 453 29.92 2.93 19.40
N SER A 454 30.78 3.51 20.22
CA SER A 454 32.05 2.89 20.65
C SER A 454 31.82 1.77 21.66
N ASN A 455 30.98 2.05 22.65
CA ASN A 455 30.69 1.11 23.74
C ASN A 455 29.63 0.09 23.34
N LYS A 456 28.98 0.31 22.19
CA LYS A 456 27.95 -0.57 21.61
C LYS A 456 26.84 -0.90 22.61
N THR A 457 26.51 0.06 23.46
CA THR A 457 25.53 -0.07 24.54
C THR A 457 24.57 1.11 24.56
N VAL A 458 23.54 1.02 25.39
CA VAL A 458 22.66 2.11 25.75
C VAL A 458 22.90 2.50 27.21
N ASP A 459 23.41 3.70 27.42
CA ASP A 459 23.65 4.25 28.74
C ASP A 459 22.36 4.83 29.31
N LYS A 460 21.99 4.40 30.51
CA LYS A 460 20.88 4.96 31.28
C LYS A 460 21.40 5.90 32.36
N TYR A 461 20.96 7.15 32.31
CA TYR A 461 21.23 8.19 33.30
C TYR A 461 19.97 8.44 34.13
N SER A 462 20.02 8.21 35.43
CA SER A 462 18.83 8.27 36.29
C SER A 462 19.10 8.86 37.68
N GLY A 463 18.02 9.19 38.39
CA GLY A 463 18.08 9.86 39.69
C GLY A 463 18.44 11.35 39.58
N SER A 464 18.50 12.03 40.73
CA SER A 464 18.78 13.48 40.77
C SER A 464 20.18 13.84 40.29
N SER A 465 21.14 12.91 40.38
CA SER A 465 22.53 13.09 39.95
C SER A 465 22.81 12.57 38.55
N PHE A 466 21.81 12.04 37.83
CA PHE A 466 22.01 11.41 36.52
C PHE A 466 23.12 10.35 36.53
N ALA A 467 23.11 9.46 37.53
CA ALA A 467 24.10 8.40 37.62
C ALA A 467 23.98 7.45 36.42
N ARG A 468 25.11 7.14 35.78
CA ARG A 468 25.21 6.23 34.63
C ARG A 468 25.07 4.77 35.07
N SER A 469 24.32 4.00 34.30
CA SER A 469 24.20 2.54 34.37
C SER A 469 24.02 1.98 32.97
N ASP A 470 24.37 0.71 32.75
CA ASP A 470 24.05 0.03 31.49
C ASP A 470 22.55 -0.32 31.46
N TYR A 471 21.89 -0.11 30.32
CA TYR A 471 20.51 -0.54 30.13
C TYR A 471 20.41 -2.06 29.88
N PHE A 472 21.36 -2.64 29.16
CA PHE A 472 21.31 -4.05 28.81
C PHE A 472 21.62 -4.92 30.02
N THR A 473 20.87 -6.01 30.15
CA THR A 473 21.01 -7.00 31.23
C THR A 473 21.67 -8.29 30.76
N GLU A 474 21.91 -8.38 29.46
CA GLU A 474 22.50 -9.52 28.75
C GLU A 474 23.63 -9.01 27.85
N ASP A 475 24.45 -9.93 27.35
CA ASP A 475 25.54 -9.60 26.43
C ASP A 475 24.96 -9.32 25.02
N ILE A 476 24.62 -8.05 24.79
CA ILE A 476 24.08 -7.57 23.52
C ILE A 476 25.19 -6.89 22.73
N THR A 477 25.40 -7.35 21.48
CA THR A 477 26.31 -6.69 20.55
C THR A 477 25.53 -5.84 19.55
N LEU A 478 25.74 -4.52 19.57
CA LEU A 478 25.33 -3.61 18.50
C LEU A 478 26.42 -3.55 17.41
N SER A 479 26.02 -3.49 16.14
CA SER A 479 26.96 -3.51 15.02
C SER A 479 27.27 -2.10 14.51
N ASN A 480 26.25 -1.38 14.07
CA ASN A 480 26.27 -0.01 13.58
C ASN A 480 25.00 0.72 14.03
N PRO A 481 24.88 1.02 15.33
CA PRO A 481 23.69 1.69 15.87
C PRO A 481 23.66 3.17 15.44
N ALA A 482 22.54 3.63 14.89
CA ALA A 482 22.42 4.96 14.29
C ALA A 482 21.33 5.84 14.92
N SER A 483 20.25 5.24 15.42
CA SER A 483 19.11 5.98 15.97
C SER A 483 18.39 5.16 17.02
N MET A 484 17.75 5.84 17.97
CA MET A 484 17.04 5.23 19.08
C MET A 484 15.76 6.00 19.40
N SER A 485 14.69 5.30 19.76
CA SER A 485 13.51 5.91 20.37
C SER A 485 12.84 4.97 21.39
N ILE A 486 12.07 5.51 22.34
CA ILE A 486 11.58 4.77 23.51
C ILE A 486 10.08 4.99 23.74
N ASP A 487 9.31 3.90 23.87
CA ASP A 487 7.86 3.89 24.20
C ASP A 487 7.52 3.05 25.45
N ALA A 488 8.55 2.65 26.20
CA ALA A 488 8.66 1.60 27.24
C ALA A 488 9.60 0.48 26.81
N SER A 489 9.64 0.19 25.51
CA SER A 489 10.71 -0.58 24.87
C SER A 489 11.71 0.39 24.26
N ILE A 490 12.98 0.00 24.17
CA ILE A 490 13.99 0.72 23.40
C ILE A 490 14.00 0.15 21.98
N TRP A 491 13.79 1.01 21.00
CA TRP A 491 13.85 0.68 19.58
C TRP A 491 15.12 1.27 18.99
N ILE A 492 15.94 0.46 18.31
CA ILE A 492 17.24 0.88 17.77
C ILE A 492 17.31 0.55 16.28
N ILE A 493 17.76 1.52 15.47
CA ILE A 493 18.26 1.25 14.12
C ILE A 493 19.73 0.80 14.23
N ASP A 494 19.99 -0.46 13.90
CA ASP A 494 21.32 -1.07 13.95
C ASP A 494 21.65 -1.70 12.58
N GLY A 495 22.52 -1.06 11.81
CA GLY A 495 22.92 -1.53 10.48
C GLY A 495 21.75 -1.68 9.49
N GLY A 496 20.70 -0.85 9.62
CA GLY A 496 19.51 -0.88 8.77
C GLY A 496 18.45 -1.89 9.23
N LYS A 497 18.59 -2.47 10.43
CA LYS A 497 17.57 -3.29 11.07
C LYS A 497 16.96 -2.57 12.26
N VAL A 498 15.66 -2.73 12.48
CA VAL A 498 15.01 -2.32 13.72
C VAL A 498 15.15 -3.45 14.74
N ARG A 499 15.78 -3.15 15.87
CA ARG A 499 15.90 -4.05 17.02
C ARG A 499 15.10 -3.48 18.19
N LYS A 500 14.36 -4.34 18.88
CA LYS A 500 13.50 -3.98 20.01
C LYS A 500 14.08 -4.58 21.28
N PHE A 501 14.12 -3.79 22.34
CA PHE A 501 14.59 -4.24 23.65
C PHE A 501 13.59 -3.87 24.74
N THR A 502 13.17 -4.84 25.54
CA THR A 502 12.29 -4.62 26.67
C THR A 502 13.02 -4.98 27.96
N ARG A 503 13.07 -4.04 28.91
CA ARG A 503 13.70 -4.22 30.22
C ARG A 503 15.16 -4.73 30.14
N GLY A 504 15.90 -4.28 29.12
CA GLY A 504 17.31 -4.63 28.93
C GLY A 504 17.57 -5.98 28.26
N LYS A 505 16.54 -6.59 27.64
CA LYS A 505 16.65 -7.83 26.85
C LYS A 505 16.14 -7.61 25.44
N GLU A 506 16.68 -8.35 24.46
CA GLU A 506 16.23 -8.27 23.07
C GLU A 506 14.93 -9.04 22.86
N ASP A 507 13.98 -8.41 22.18
CA ASP A 507 12.73 -9.01 21.72
C ASP A 507 12.83 -9.39 20.23
N THR A 508 12.08 -10.41 19.82
CA THR A 508 11.92 -10.70 18.39
C THR A 508 11.00 -9.65 17.74
N PHE A 509 11.52 -8.95 16.74
CA PHE A 509 10.77 -8.00 15.94
C PHE A 509 11.21 -8.10 14.48
N THR A 510 10.25 -8.20 13.57
CA THR A 510 10.50 -8.24 12.13
C THR A 510 9.51 -7.35 11.41
N ILE A 511 9.97 -6.66 10.36
CA ILE A 511 9.11 -5.80 9.56
C ILE A 511 8.63 -6.59 8.35
N SER A 512 7.32 -6.61 8.13
CA SER A 512 6.69 -7.16 6.93
C SER A 512 6.22 -6.03 6.00
N GLY A 513 6.20 -6.30 4.70
CA GLY A 513 5.73 -5.34 3.69
C GLY A 513 6.77 -4.33 3.20
N LEU A 514 8.03 -4.39 3.64
CA LEU A 514 9.09 -3.58 3.04
C LEU A 514 9.43 -4.09 1.63
N ALA A 515 9.39 -3.19 0.65
CA ALA A 515 9.88 -3.46 -0.70
C ALA A 515 11.40 -3.25 -0.82
N LYS A 516 11.89 -2.14 -0.24
CA LYS A 516 13.31 -1.84 -0.03
C LYS A 516 13.68 -1.94 1.44
N ASN A 517 14.86 -2.48 1.72
CA ASN A 517 15.45 -2.47 3.07
C ASN A 517 15.73 -1.04 3.55
N LEU A 518 15.71 -0.85 4.87
CA LEU A 518 16.04 0.42 5.50
C LEU A 518 17.53 0.74 5.36
N SER A 519 17.84 2.03 5.26
CA SER A 519 19.21 2.50 5.28
C SER A 519 19.83 2.39 6.67
N SER A 520 21.15 2.21 6.73
CA SER A 520 21.86 2.10 8.01
C SER A 520 21.86 3.37 8.84
N ASP A 521 21.54 4.50 8.22
CA ASP A 521 21.50 5.84 8.80
C ASP A 521 20.07 6.37 9.00
N SER A 522 19.07 5.49 8.92
CA SER A 522 17.66 5.83 9.15
C SER A 522 17.42 6.33 10.58
N LEU A 523 16.46 7.25 10.75
CA LEU A 523 16.05 7.76 12.06
C LEU A 523 14.74 7.10 12.49
N ILE A 524 14.67 6.58 13.72
CA ILE A 524 13.47 6.00 14.30
C ILE A 524 12.83 6.97 15.29
N PHE A 525 11.50 7.03 15.29
CA PHE A 525 10.74 7.88 16.18
C PHE A 525 9.48 7.17 16.66
N THR A 526 9.19 7.28 17.96
CA THR A 526 7.94 6.83 18.55
C THR A 526 7.72 7.50 19.92
N ASP A 527 6.58 7.24 20.55
CA ASP A 527 6.26 7.65 21.92
C ASP A 527 5.36 6.59 22.60
N VAL A 528 5.14 6.73 23.90
CA VAL A 528 4.41 5.77 24.76
C VAL A 528 2.99 5.52 24.29
N ASP A 529 2.32 6.58 23.84
CA ASP A 529 0.91 6.52 23.43
C ASP A 529 0.74 6.18 21.94
N TYR A 530 1.82 5.82 21.23
CA TYR A 530 1.77 5.65 19.78
C TYR A 530 1.46 4.20 19.38
N ASP A 531 0.57 4.04 18.40
CA ASP A 531 0.23 2.76 17.77
C ASP A 531 1.30 2.31 16.78
N ASN A 532 2.13 3.24 16.28
CA ASN A 532 3.16 2.98 15.29
C ASN A 532 4.56 3.42 15.74
N ILE A 533 5.58 2.79 15.15
CA ILE A 533 6.92 3.36 15.03
C ILE A 533 7.05 4.03 13.66
N TYR A 534 7.76 5.15 13.62
CA TYR A 534 8.01 5.92 12.41
C TYR A 534 9.49 5.89 12.08
N ILE A 535 9.82 5.77 10.80
CA ILE A 535 11.20 5.69 10.34
C ILE A 535 11.42 6.63 9.16
N LEU A 536 12.32 7.60 9.32
CA LEU A 536 12.87 8.40 8.22
C LEU A 536 14.04 7.64 7.57
N ASP A 537 13.82 7.16 6.37
CA ASP A 537 14.77 6.45 5.53
C ASP A 537 15.29 7.39 4.45
N ARG A 538 16.42 8.05 4.75
CA ARG A 538 16.99 9.12 3.93
C ARG A 538 17.49 8.61 2.58
N THR A 539 18.09 7.42 2.55
CA THR A 539 18.61 6.85 1.30
C THR A 539 17.48 6.58 0.32
N ASN A 540 16.33 6.11 0.82
CA ASN A 540 15.15 5.87 -0.01
C ASN A 540 14.19 7.08 -0.06
N ALA A 541 14.59 8.24 0.47
CA ALA A 541 13.83 9.50 0.50
C ALA A 541 12.36 9.34 0.94
N ARG A 542 12.15 8.60 2.03
CA ARG A 542 10.80 8.28 2.54
C ARG A 542 10.72 8.30 4.06
N ILE A 543 9.51 8.51 4.57
CA ILE A 543 9.12 8.20 5.95
C ILE A 543 8.17 7.02 5.89
N ILE A 544 8.30 6.04 6.78
CA ILE A 544 7.35 4.93 6.88
C ILE A 544 6.79 4.87 8.30
N SER A 545 5.54 4.43 8.43
CA SER A 545 4.97 4.01 9.70
C SER A 545 4.75 2.51 9.72
N ILE A 546 5.13 1.88 10.82
CA ILE A 546 5.07 0.43 11.02
C ILE A 546 4.35 0.20 12.35
N SER A 547 3.38 -0.70 12.38
CA SER A 547 2.71 -1.05 13.63
C SER A 547 3.70 -1.63 14.64
N LYS A 548 3.39 -1.58 15.94
CA LYS A 548 4.21 -2.25 16.97
C LYS A 548 4.34 -3.77 16.80
N THR A 549 3.52 -4.38 15.93
CA THR A 549 3.58 -5.80 15.53
C THR A 549 4.47 -6.06 14.31
N GLY A 550 4.98 -5.03 13.65
CA GLY A 550 5.91 -5.14 12.53
C GLY A 550 5.30 -5.01 11.14
N GLU A 551 4.01 -4.69 11.01
CA GLU A 551 3.36 -4.52 9.71
C GLU A 551 3.58 -3.10 9.19
N LEU A 552 4.12 -2.94 7.97
CA LEU A 552 4.17 -1.64 7.30
C LEU A 552 2.74 -1.11 7.08
N LYS A 553 2.43 0.03 7.69
CA LYS A 553 1.14 0.70 7.56
C LYS A 553 1.17 1.72 6.44
N ASN A 554 2.10 2.66 6.51
CA ASN A 554 2.13 3.85 5.67
C ASN A 554 3.56 4.18 5.19
N GLN A 555 3.68 4.91 4.07
CA GLN A 555 4.90 5.42 3.45
C GLN A 555 4.67 6.85 2.88
N TYR A 556 5.60 7.76 3.07
CA TYR A 556 5.50 9.14 2.60
C TYR A 556 6.78 9.45 1.85
N SER A 557 6.67 9.89 0.60
CA SER A 557 7.84 10.20 -0.23
C SER A 557 7.97 11.71 -0.43
N TRP A 558 9.20 12.21 -0.28
CA TRP A 558 9.52 13.57 -0.67
C TRP A 558 11.02 13.67 -0.93
N LYS A 559 11.37 14.22 -2.09
CA LYS A 559 12.76 14.28 -2.57
C LYS A 559 13.74 14.85 -1.54
N ASP A 560 13.32 15.86 -0.77
CA ASP A 560 14.20 16.51 0.20
C ASP A 560 14.35 15.74 1.52
N LEU A 561 13.63 14.64 1.73
CA LEU A 561 13.86 13.71 2.84
C LEU A 561 15.26 13.07 2.77
N SER A 562 15.84 12.98 1.57
CA SER A 562 17.23 12.53 1.38
C SER A 562 18.26 13.42 2.08
N LYS A 563 17.89 14.66 2.43
CA LYS A 563 18.74 15.63 3.12
C LYS A 563 18.25 15.94 4.53
N ALA A 564 17.21 15.24 5.00
CA ALA A 564 16.63 15.54 6.30
C ALA A 564 17.63 15.20 7.43
N SER A 565 17.76 16.10 8.39
CA SER A 565 18.63 15.95 9.56
C SER A 565 17.89 15.42 10.79
N SER A 566 16.57 15.62 10.85
CA SER A 566 15.77 15.31 12.03
C SER A 566 14.31 15.06 11.67
N LEU A 567 13.66 14.21 12.46
CA LEU A 567 12.25 13.83 12.37
C LEU A 567 11.62 13.91 13.76
N ALA A 568 10.44 14.51 13.85
CA ALA A 568 9.53 14.34 14.96
C ALA A 568 8.11 14.07 14.44
N ILE A 569 7.34 13.30 15.19
CA ILE A 569 5.96 12.97 14.85
C ILE A 569 5.07 13.40 16.02
N ASP A 570 3.88 13.89 15.70
CA ASP A 570 2.74 14.03 16.61
C ASP A 570 1.62 13.13 16.07
N GLU A 571 1.55 11.88 16.53
CA GLU A 571 0.58 10.90 16.02
C GLU A 571 -0.86 11.28 16.43
N GLU A 572 -1.05 11.94 17.57
CA GLU A 572 -2.38 12.40 18.02
C GLU A 572 -2.97 13.45 17.07
N SER A 573 -2.14 14.35 16.53
CA SER A 573 -2.56 15.33 15.53
C SER A 573 -2.27 14.92 14.09
N GLU A 574 -1.88 13.66 13.85
CA GLU A 574 -1.52 13.14 12.53
C GLU A 574 -0.54 14.06 11.78
N THR A 575 0.47 14.58 12.48
CA THR A 575 1.41 15.59 11.92
C THR A 575 2.85 15.10 12.00
N ALA A 576 3.60 15.27 10.93
CA ALA A 576 5.04 15.06 10.90
C ALA A 576 5.79 16.39 10.79
N TYR A 577 6.92 16.46 11.49
CA TYR A 577 7.85 17.58 11.49
C TYR A 577 9.22 17.11 11.03
N VAL A 578 9.75 17.72 9.97
CA VAL A 578 11.03 17.32 9.35
C VAL A 578 11.92 18.53 9.17
N VAL A 579 13.18 18.39 9.59
CA VAL A 579 14.20 19.41 9.33
C VAL A 579 14.96 19.06 8.06
N THR A 580 14.93 19.94 7.07
CA THR A 580 15.75 19.83 5.84
C THR A 580 16.21 21.22 5.41
N GLY A 581 17.48 21.35 5.02
CA GLY A 581 18.07 22.64 4.62
C GLY A 581 17.91 23.75 5.67
N ASN A 582 18.09 23.41 6.96
CA ASN A 582 17.97 24.30 8.11
C ASN A 582 16.57 24.93 8.31
N LYS A 583 15.53 24.30 7.75
CA LYS A 583 14.13 24.71 7.91
C LYS A 583 13.32 23.55 8.47
N LEU A 584 12.39 23.88 9.36
CA LEU A 584 11.41 22.94 9.89
C LEU A 584 10.16 22.97 9.02
N TYR A 585 9.85 21.83 8.42
CA TYR A 585 8.65 21.60 7.64
C TYR A 585 7.64 20.80 8.46
N SER A 586 6.35 21.12 8.33
CA SER A 586 5.24 20.30 8.82
C SER A 586 4.40 19.78 7.67
N PHE A 587 3.84 18.59 7.81
CA PHE A 587 2.82 18.04 6.89
C PHE A 587 1.95 17.00 7.60
N ASP A 588 0.76 16.80 7.05
CA ASP A 588 -0.21 15.82 7.56
C ASP A 588 0.19 14.40 7.14
N LEU A 589 0.03 13.44 8.04
CA LEU A 589 0.25 12.00 7.85
C LEU A 589 -0.97 11.29 7.23
#